data_AF-A0A6M1YF43-F1
#
_entry.id   AF-A0A6M1YF43-F1
#
_cell.length_a   1.000
_cell.length_b   1.000
_cell.length_c   1.000
_cell.angle_alpha   90.00
_cell.angle_beta   90.00
_cell.angle_gamma   90.00
#
_symmetry.space_group_name_H-M   'P 1'
#
loop_
_entity.id
_entity.type
_entity.pdbx_description
1 polymer ?
#
loop_
_entity_poly.entity_id
_entity_poly.type
_entity_poly.pdbx_seq_one_letter_code
_entity_poly.pdbx_strand_id
1 'polypeptide(L)'
;PNNELLRRITLEVPGSYQHSLVLGNLSEAAAQKIDANALFCRVATLYHDIGKLCNPNYYIENQGSGINIHQLLTPVESAQVIISHITDGEILAKKYRLPKKIIDIIEQHHGTTIVYYFYRKELELHQRGAIDVDEKLFRYPGPKPKSKEAAIIMIADAIEAASRSLDETCEESFINLVNKIVKDKADDGQFDDCLLTFKELEIVKKSFINTLMLTRHVRIKYPEKKEEKLRFYLEPHSFDKSI
;
A
#
# COMPACT_ATOMS: atom_id res chain seq x y z
N PRO A 1 20.90 -4.26 -4.26
CA PRO A 1 21.05 -4.06 -2.80
C PRO A 1 22.05 -5.07 -2.20
N ASN A 2 23.06 -4.61 -1.43
CA ASN A 2 24.04 -5.50 -0.77
C ASN A 2 23.55 -6.05 0.58
N ASN A 3 22.38 -5.61 1.06
CA ASN A 3 21.72 -6.17 2.24
C ASN A 3 20.91 -7.42 1.84
N GLU A 4 21.17 -8.54 2.52
CA GLU A 4 20.54 -9.84 2.23
C GLU A 4 19.01 -9.78 2.36
N LEU A 5 18.49 -9.21 3.44
CA LEU A 5 17.05 -9.14 3.69
C LEU A 5 16.33 -8.31 2.62
N LEU A 6 16.89 -7.15 2.24
CA LEU A 6 16.33 -6.35 1.14
C LEU A 6 16.37 -7.10 -0.19
N ARG A 7 17.44 -7.86 -0.46
CA ARG A 7 17.52 -8.70 -1.66
C ARG A 7 16.42 -9.75 -1.68
N ARG A 8 16.12 -10.36 -0.52
CA ARG A 8 15.01 -11.32 -0.39
C ARG A 8 13.66 -10.67 -0.70
N ILE A 9 13.35 -9.51 -0.12
CA ILE A 9 12.09 -8.80 -0.41
C ILE A 9 11.95 -8.51 -1.90
N THR A 10 13.02 -8.02 -2.55
CA THR A 10 13.00 -7.72 -4.00
C THR A 10 12.71 -8.96 -4.86
N LEU A 11 13.17 -10.15 -4.45
CA LEU A 11 13.06 -11.38 -5.25
C LEU A 11 11.83 -12.22 -4.90
N GLU A 12 11.50 -12.35 -3.62
CA GLU A 12 10.46 -13.24 -3.09
C GLU A 12 9.09 -12.54 -3.00
N VAL A 13 9.05 -11.22 -2.74
CA VAL A 13 7.82 -10.41 -2.63
C VAL A 13 7.93 -9.09 -3.41
N PRO A 14 8.10 -9.15 -4.74
CA PRO A 14 8.36 -7.97 -5.56
C PRO A 14 7.24 -6.93 -5.53
N GLY A 15 5.99 -7.35 -5.30
CA GLY A 15 4.85 -6.44 -5.15
C GLY A 15 4.93 -5.60 -3.88
N SER A 16 5.22 -6.22 -2.75
CA SER A 16 5.45 -5.52 -1.47
C SER A 16 6.73 -4.67 -1.51
N TYR A 17 7.77 -5.09 -2.26
CA TYR A 17 8.94 -4.25 -2.49
C TYR A 17 8.58 -2.97 -3.25
N GLN A 18 7.82 -3.09 -4.34
CA GLN A 18 7.42 -1.92 -5.13
C GLN A 18 6.49 -0.99 -4.35
N HIS A 19 5.56 -1.56 -3.57
CA HIS A 19 4.76 -0.83 -2.58
C HIS A 19 5.66 0.00 -1.65
N SER A 20 6.65 -0.64 -1.03
CA SER A 20 7.58 -0.03 -0.07
C SER A 20 8.38 1.15 -0.67
N LEU A 21 8.71 1.10 -1.96
CA LEU A 21 9.39 2.19 -2.66
C LEU A 21 8.49 3.40 -2.88
N VAL A 22 7.24 3.19 -3.31
CA VAL A 22 6.26 4.28 -3.49
C VAL A 22 5.95 4.92 -2.14
N LEU A 23 5.69 4.09 -1.13
CA LEU A 23 5.48 4.47 0.25
C LEU A 23 6.66 5.30 0.81
N GLY A 24 7.90 4.87 0.52
CA GLY A 24 9.11 5.58 0.94
C GLY A 24 9.20 6.99 0.38
N ASN A 25 8.87 7.18 -0.90
CA ASN A 25 8.87 8.50 -1.54
C ASN A 25 7.80 9.43 -0.95
N LEU A 26 6.59 8.91 -0.68
CA LEU A 26 5.52 9.65 -0.02
C LEU A 26 5.95 10.10 1.38
N SER A 27 6.48 9.16 2.17
CA SER A 27 6.85 9.37 3.57
C SER A 27 8.04 10.32 3.71
N GLU A 28 9.06 10.19 2.85
CA GLU A 28 10.23 11.09 2.81
C GLU A 28 9.80 12.53 2.53
N ALA A 29 8.99 12.74 1.49
CA ALA A 29 8.51 14.07 1.10
C ALA A 29 7.71 14.73 2.23
N ALA A 30 6.79 13.99 2.85
CA ALA A 30 5.96 14.51 3.94
C ALA A 30 6.79 14.83 5.20
N ALA A 31 7.69 13.93 5.59
CA ALA A 31 8.56 14.13 6.77
C ALA A 31 9.46 15.36 6.60
N GLN A 32 10.00 15.58 5.41
CA GLN A 32 10.83 16.76 5.12
C GLN A 32 10.07 18.08 5.29
N LYS A 33 8.75 18.12 5.06
CA LYS A 33 7.95 19.35 5.18
C LYS A 33 7.65 19.77 6.62
N ILE A 34 7.88 18.89 7.59
CA ILE A 34 7.64 19.14 9.01
C ILE A 34 8.90 18.96 9.86
N ASP A 35 10.08 18.95 9.22
CA ASP A 35 11.39 18.75 9.86
C ASP A 35 11.50 17.44 10.67
N ALA A 36 10.76 16.40 10.25
CA ALA A 36 10.91 15.04 10.75
C ALA A 36 12.03 14.31 9.99
N ASN A 37 12.43 13.12 10.45
CA ASN A 37 13.54 12.39 9.86
C ASN A 37 13.17 11.71 8.52
N ALA A 38 13.30 12.47 7.43
CA ALA A 38 12.93 12.03 6.09
C ALA A 38 13.71 10.80 5.59
N LEU A 39 15.03 10.77 5.83
CA LEU A 39 15.87 9.62 5.46
C LEU A 39 15.46 8.36 6.24
N PHE A 40 15.14 8.50 7.52
CA PHE A 40 14.65 7.40 8.32
C PHE A 40 13.33 6.87 7.77
N CYS A 41 12.37 7.73 7.44
CA CYS A 41 11.12 7.31 6.80
C CYS A 41 11.38 6.48 5.54
N ARG A 42 12.22 6.99 4.64
CA ARG A 42 12.57 6.30 3.39
C ARG A 42 13.18 4.92 3.61
N VAL A 43 14.06 4.79 4.60
CA VAL A 43 14.73 3.52 4.90
C VAL A 43 13.78 2.56 5.62
N ALA A 44 13.00 3.05 6.57
CA ALA A 44 12.10 2.23 7.38
C ALA A 44 11.00 1.57 6.55
N THR A 45 10.47 2.28 5.53
CA THR A 45 9.45 1.70 4.64
C THR A 45 10.00 0.54 3.83
N LEU A 46 11.31 0.42 3.60
CA LEU A 46 11.88 -0.78 2.94
C LEU A 46 11.75 -2.05 3.79
N TYR A 47 11.50 -1.90 5.09
CA TYR A 47 11.44 -3.02 6.04
C TYR A 47 10.08 -3.21 6.71
N HIS A 48 9.17 -2.23 6.66
CA HIS A 48 7.91 -2.28 7.41
C HIS A 48 7.10 -3.57 7.15
N ASP A 49 7.18 -4.06 5.91
CA ASP A 49 6.42 -5.20 5.39
C ASP A 49 7.23 -6.51 5.31
N ILE A 50 8.43 -6.60 5.91
CA ILE A 50 9.30 -7.78 5.75
C ILE A 50 8.65 -9.08 6.21
N GLY A 51 7.66 -9.02 7.11
CA GLY A 51 6.93 -10.21 7.58
C GLY A 51 6.16 -10.93 6.47
N LYS A 52 5.80 -10.22 5.39
CA LYS A 52 5.14 -10.82 4.22
C LYS A 52 6.01 -11.89 3.53
N LEU A 53 7.33 -11.88 3.76
CA LEU A 53 8.24 -12.95 3.30
C LEU A 53 7.89 -14.34 3.87
N CYS A 54 7.26 -14.41 5.04
CA CYS A 54 6.90 -15.68 5.66
C CYS A 54 5.75 -16.37 4.93
N ASN A 55 4.82 -15.59 4.38
CA ASN A 55 3.60 -16.08 3.75
C ASN A 55 3.20 -15.27 2.49
N PRO A 56 4.05 -15.19 1.44
CA PRO A 56 3.86 -14.26 0.31
C PRO A 56 2.49 -14.35 -0.38
N ASN A 57 1.99 -15.57 -0.55
CA ASN A 57 0.76 -15.85 -1.32
C ASN A 57 -0.52 -15.32 -0.67
N TYR A 58 -0.48 -14.86 0.58
CA TYR A 58 -1.63 -14.24 1.25
C TYR A 58 -1.76 -12.74 0.95
N TYR A 59 -0.77 -12.11 0.33
CA TYR A 59 -0.80 -10.68 0.05
C TYR A 59 -1.03 -10.47 -1.44
N ILE A 60 -2.11 -9.76 -1.78
CA ILE A 60 -2.61 -9.65 -3.16
C ILE A 60 -1.58 -9.06 -4.12
N GLU A 61 -0.71 -8.16 -3.65
CA GLU A 61 0.34 -7.57 -4.46
C GLU A 61 1.43 -8.57 -4.86
N ASN A 62 1.55 -9.70 -4.16
CA ASN A 62 2.51 -10.77 -4.46
C ASN A 62 1.85 -12.00 -5.10
N GLN A 63 0.52 -12.04 -5.19
CA GLN A 63 -0.17 -13.11 -5.89
C GLN A 63 0.04 -12.97 -7.39
N GLY A 64 0.40 -14.07 -8.04
CA GLY A 64 0.35 -14.17 -9.50
C GLY A 64 -1.10 -14.26 -10.01
N SER A 65 -1.26 -14.44 -11.33
CA SER A 65 -2.56 -14.73 -11.95
C SER A 65 -3.06 -16.11 -11.52
N GLY A 66 -3.71 -16.20 -10.36
CA GLY A 66 -4.18 -17.43 -9.74
C GLY A 66 -5.40 -17.22 -8.83
N ILE A 67 -5.82 -18.28 -8.15
CA ILE A 67 -6.93 -18.21 -7.20
C ILE A 67 -6.49 -17.43 -5.96
N ASN A 68 -7.28 -16.44 -5.56
CA ASN A 68 -7.03 -15.73 -4.32
C ASN A 68 -7.26 -16.68 -3.12
N ILE A 69 -6.21 -16.97 -2.37
CA ILE A 69 -6.22 -17.93 -1.25
C ILE A 69 -7.24 -17.59 -0.16
N HIS A 70 -7.62 -16.31 -0.02
CA HIS A 70 -8.64 -15.86 0.92
C HIS A 70 -10.07 -16.33 0.56
N GLN A 71 -10.27 -16.90 -0.63
CA GLN A 71 -11.54 -17.56 -0.98
C GLN A 71 -11.68 -18.93 -0.31
N LEU A 72 -10.58 -19.52 0.14
CA LEU A 72 -10.55 -20.82 0.81
C LEU A 72 -10.56 -20.70 2.35
N LEU A 73 -10.56 -19.47 2.87
CA LEU A 73 -10.49 -19.16 4.30
C LEU A 73 -11.77 -18.46 4.78
N THR A 74 -12.06 -18.62 6.06
CA THR A 74 -13.01 -17.75 6.77
C THR A 74 -12.47 -16.31 6.84
N PRO A 75 -13.35 -15.30 7.06
CA PRO A 75 -12.88 -13.93 7.23
C PRO A 75 -11.97 -13.76 8.44
N VAL A 76 -12.25 -14.44 9.56
CA VAL A 76 -11.38 -14.45 10.75
C VAL A 76 -9.99 -15.00 10.41
N GLU A 77 -9.90 -16.17 9.77
CA GLU A 77 -8.60 -16.74 9.37
C GLU A 77 -7.83 -15.82 8.43
N SER A 78 -8.52 -15.22 7.46
CA SER A 78 -7.93 -14.26 6.54
C SER A 78 -7.36 -13.04 7.24
N ALA A 79 -8.11 -12.48 8.20
CA ALA A 79 -7.65 -11.36 9.01
C ALA A 79 -6.44 -11.74 9.86
N GLN A 80 -6.45 -12.93 10.48
CA GLN A 80 -5.34 -13.39 11.33
C GLN A 80 -4.04 -13.60 10.54
N VAL A 81 -4.12 -14.17 9.33
CA VAL A 81 -2.93 -14.31 8.46
C VAL A 81 -2.42 -12.95 8.00
N ILE A 82 -3.30 -12.00 7.69
CA ILE A 82 -2.87 -10.64 7.36
C ILE A 82 -2.19 -10.00 8.56
N ILE A 83 -2.78 -10.08 9.76
CA ILE A 83 -2.22 -9.49 10.99
C ILE A 83 -0.86 -10.10 11.35
N SER A 84 -0.62 -11.39 11.04
CA SER A 84 0.60 -12.09 11.45
C SER A 84 1.88 -11.50 10.86
N HIS A 85 1.83 -10.76 9.74
CA HIS A 85 3.04 -10.15 9.17
C HIS A 85 3.75 -9.19 10.13
N ILE A 86 3.02 -8.63 11.10
CA ILE A 86 3.62 -7.78 12.14
C ILE A 86 4.58 -8.61 13.00
N THR A 87 4.07 -9.69 13.59
CA THR A 87 4.85 -10.60 14.44
C THR A 87 5.96 -11.29 13.65
N ASP A 88 5.64 -11.78 12.45
CA ASP A 88 6.62 -12.42 11.56
C ASP A 88 7.74 -11.44 11.19
N GLY A 89 7.37 -10.19 10.92
CA GLY A 89 8.30 -9.12 10.61
C GLY A 89 9.19 -8.76 11.80
N GLU A 90 8.63 -8.68 13.00
CA GLU A 90 9.39 -8.41 14.23
C GLU A 90 10.45 -9.50 14.50
N ILE A 91 10.05 -10.78 14.38
CA ILE A 91 10.94 -11.94 14.55
C ILE A 91 12.06 -11.88 13.50
N LEU A 92 11.71 -11.62 12.24
CA LEU A 92 12.68 -11.55 11.15
C LEU A 92 13.64 -10.38 11.34
N ALA A 93 13.14 -9.20 11.72
CA ALA A 93 13.95 -8.01 11.99
C ALA A 93 14.96 -8.26 13.12
N LYS A 94 14.54 -8.91 14.20
CA LYS A 94 15.42 -9.31 15.31
C LYS A 94 16.49 -10.31 14.85
N LYS A 95 16.11 -11.32 14.06
CA LYS A 95 17.04 -12.31 13.49
C LYS A 95 18.12 -11.65 12.64
N TYR A 96 17.75 -10.67 11.82
CA TYR A 96 18.67 -9.88 10.99
C TYR A 96 19.31 -8.70 11.74
N ARG A 97 19.08 -8.57 13.05
CA ARG A 97 19.66 -7.53 13.93
C ARG A 97 19.38 -6.10 13.44
N LEU A 98 18.17 -5.86 12.93
CA LEU A 98 17.76 -4.51 12.56
C LEU A 98 17.69 -3.59 13.80
N PRO A 99 17.97 -2.29 13.65
CA PRO A 99 17.86 -1.34 14.76
C PRO A 99 16.44 -1.32 15.35
N LYS A 100 16.32 -1.09 16.66
CA LYS A 100 15.01 -1.05 17.36
C LYS A 100 14.03 -0.07 16.70
N LYS A 101 14.51 1.09 16.24
CA LYS A 101 13.66 2.07 15.52
C LYS A 101 13.00 1.49 14.26
N ILE A 102 13.64 0.56 13.55
CA ILE A 102 13.04 -0.09 12.37
C ILE A 102 12.03 -1.15 12.80
N ILE A 103 12.36 -1.92 13.85
CA ILE A 103 11.44 -2.89 14.46
C ILE A 103 10.17 -2.17 14.94
N ASP A 104 10.31 -1.00 15.56
CA ASP A 104 9.20 -0.16 16.00
C ASP A 104 8.26 0.21 14.84
N ILE A 105 8.79 0.50 13.64
CA ILE A 105 7.95 0.78 12.47
C ILE A 105 7.19 -0.45 12.00
N ILE A 106 7.83 -1.63 12.00
CA ILE A 106 7.14 -2.89 11.68
C ILE A 106 5.98 -3.11 12.65
N GLU A 107 6.18 -2.92 13.95
CA GLU A 107 5.14 -3.09 14.96
C GLU A 107 4.02 -2.04 14.87
N GLN A 108 4.34 -0.80 14.47
CA GLN A 108 3.44 0.35 14.61
C GLN A 108 2.74 0.81 13.34
N HIS A 109 3.20 0.43 12.14
CA HIS A 109 2.72 1.07 10.90
C HIS A 109 1.23 0.86 10.61
N HIS A 110 0.59 -0.16 11.18
CA HIS A 110 -0.87 -0.31 11.17
C HIS A 110 -1.54 0.09 12.50
N GLY A 111 -0.78 0.36 13.55
CA GLY A 111 -1.27 0.69 14.88
C GLY A 111 -2.25 -0.37 15.37
N THR A 112 -3.41 0.06 15.83
CA THR A 112 -4.49 -0.85 16.26
C THR A 112 -5.67 -0.86 15.29
N THR A 113 -5.43 -0.51 14.02
CA THR A 113 -6.49 -0.40 13.03
C THR A 113 -7.13 -1.76 12.70
N ILE A 114 -8.31 -1.70 12.09
CA ILE A 114 -9.07 -2.90 11.74
C ILE A 114 -8.77 -3.34 10.31
N VAL A 115 -8.64 -4.66 10.09
CA VAL A 115 -8.63 -5.29 8.77
C VAL A 115 -10.06 -5.29 8.22
N TYR A 116 -10.48 -4.09 7.78
CA TYR A 116 -11.88 -3.73 7.57
C TYR A 116 -12.62 -4.64 6.59
N TYR A 117 -11.97 -5.05 5.49
CA TYR A 117 -12.61 -5.89 4.48
C TYR A 117 -13.12 -7.21 5.05
N PHE A 118 -12.29 -7.90 5.84
CA PHE A 118 -12.67 -9.19 6.43
C PHE A 118 -13.61 -9.01 7.62
N TYR A 119 -13.48 -7.94 8.40
CA TYR A 119 -14.46 -7.60 9.43
C TYR A 119 -15.86 -7.38 8.85
N ARG A 120 -15.96 -6.62 7.75
CA ARG A 120 -17.20 -6.39 7.01
C ARG A 120 -17.81 -7.69 6.49
N LYS A 121 -16.97 -8.55 5.90
CA LYS A 121 -17.39 -9.86 5.40
C LYS A 121 -17.92 -10.75 6.54
N GLU A 122 -17.29 -10.71 7.71
CA GLU A 122 -17.76 -11.44 8.89
C GLU A 122 -19.12 -10.94 9.38
N LEU A 123 -19.31 -9.62 9.48
CA LEU A 123 -20.59 -9.02 9.84
C LEU A 123 -21.71 -9.43 8.87
N GLU A 124 -21.43 -9.47 7.57
CA GLU A 124 -22.40 -9.88 6.55
C GLU A 124 -22.82 -11.35 6.66
N LEU A 125 -21.90 -12.24 7.04
CA LEU A 125 -22.21 -13.64 7.32
C LEU A 125 -23.11 -13.80 8.56
N HIS A 126 -22.93 -12.93 9.56
CA HIS A 126 -23.64 -12.98 10.85
C HIS A 126 -24.89 -12.11 10.93
N GLN A 127 -25.21 -11.29 9.92
CA GLN A 127 -26.44 -10.47 9.89
C GLN A 127 -27.76 -11.26 10.04
N ARG A 128 -27.74 -12.60 9.91
CA ARG A 128 -28.92 -13.47 10.03
C ARG A 128 -29.08 -14.17 11.39
N GLY A 129 -28.13 -14.00 12.31
CA GLY A 129 -28.22 -14.57 13.67
C GLY A 129 -27.48 -13.66 14.64
N ALA A 130 -28.11 -13.29 15.75
CA ALA A 130 -27.69 -12.27 16.72
C ALA A 130 -26.35 -12.56 17.46
N ILE A 131 -25.28 -12.82 16.72
CA ILE A 131 -23.92 -13.01 17.22
C ILE A 131 -23.20 -11.69 17.01
N ASP A 132 -22.75 -11.10 18.12
CA ASP A 132 -21.88 -9.94 18.11
C ASP A 132 -20.49 -10.37 17.61
N VAL A 133 -20.01 -9.74 16.54
CA VAL A 133 -18.69 -10.05 15.96
C VAL A 133 -17.63 -9.36 16.80
N ASP A 134 -16.71 -10.13 17.40
CA ASP A 134 -15.62 -9.56 18.19
C ASP A 134 -14.63 -8.82 17.30
N GLU A 135 -14.72 -7.49 17.31
CA GLU A 135 -13.84 -6.56 16.58
C GLU A 135 -12.35 -6.81 16.86
N LYS A 136 -11.99 -7.30 18.05
CA LYS A 136 -10.59 -7.58 18.44
C LYS A 136 -9.93 -8.61 17.56
N LEU A 137 -10.70 -9.55 16.99
CA LEU A 137 -10.19 -10.57 16.06
C LEU A 137 -9.74 -9.98 14.72
N PHE A 138 -10.10 -8.72 14.44
CA PHE A 138 -9.79 -8.03 13.20
C PHE A 138 -8.86 -6.84 13.39
N ARG A 139 -8.48 -6.50 14.62
CA ARG A 139 -7.56 -5.39 14.91
C ARG A 139 -6.12 -5.86 14.96
N TYR A 140 -5.24 -5.03 14.41
CA TYR A 140 -3.81 -5.17 14.65
C TYR A 140 -3.49 -5.02 16.14
N PRO A 141 -2.49 -5.76 16.67
CA PRO A 141 -2.15 -5.74 18.08
C PRO A 141 -1.54 -4.41 18.55
N GLY A 142 -1.11 -3.56 17.61
CA GLY A 142 -0.37 -2.35 17.91
C GLY A 142 1.07 -2.62 18.36
N PRO A 143 1.71 -1.62 18.99
CA PRO A 143 1.12 -0.40 19.53
C PRO A 143 0.76 0.65 18.47
N LYS A 144 -0.01 1.68 18.84
CA LYS A 144 -0.20 2.89 18.03
C LYS A 144 1.16 3.56 17.73
N PRO A 145 1.27 4.33 16.64
CA PRO A 145 2.44 5.15 16.34
C PRO A 145 2.92 5.97 17.53
N LYS A 146 4.21 5.88 17.85
CA LYS A 146 4.85 6.63 18.95
C LYS A 146 5.72 7.80 18.48
N SER A 147 5.88 7.97 17.17
CA SER A 147 6.65 9.05 16.58
C SER A 147 5.91 9.67 15.39
N LYS A 148 6.32 10.88 15.00
CA LYS A 148 5.81 11.54 13.79
C LYS A 148 6.08 10.70 12.55
N GLU A 149 7.27 10.08 12.48
CA GLU A 149 7.67 9.22 11.36
C GLU A 149 6.79 7.97 11.27
N ALA A 150 6.47 7.32 12.40
CA ALA A 150 5.57 6.17 12.42
C ALA A 150 4.16 6.55 11.95
N ALA A 151 3.64 7.70 12.38
CA ALA A 151 2.34 8.20 11.95
C ALA A 151 2.32 8.56 10.45
N ILE A 152 3.39 9.20 9.95
CA ILE A 152 3.54 9.50 8.51
C ILE A 152 3.55 8.21 7.68
N ILE A 153 4.33 7.21 8.10
CA ILE A 153 4.41 5.92 7.40
C ILE A 153 3.04 5.22 7.40
N MET A 154 2.34 5.19 8.53
CA MET A 154 0.98 4.65 8.62
C MET A 154 0.01 5.31 7.64
N ILE A 155 0.01 6.64 7.57
CA ILE A 155 -0.90 7.38 6.68
C ILE A 155 -0.52 7.11 5.22
N ALA A 156 0.78 7.14 4.92
CA ALA A 156 1.27 6.93 3.57
C ALA A 156 0.99 5.51 3.06
N ASP A 157 1.08 4.49 3.93
CA ASP A 157 0.79 3.09 3.61
C ASP A 157 -0.68 2.93 3.22
N ALA A 158 -1.59 3.43 4.06
CA ALA A 158 -3.02 3.43 3.79
C ALA A 158 -3.36 4.18 2.48
N ILE A 159 -2.71 5.31 2.23
CA ILE A 159 -2.92 6.09 0.99
C ILE A 159 -2.45 5.31 -0.24
N GLU A 160 -1.23 4.74 -0.19
CA GLU A 160 -0.68 3.99 -1.31
C GLU A 160 -1.59 2.81 -1.65
N ALA A 161 -1.96 2.01 -0.64
CA ALA A 161 -2.82 0.85 -0.82
C ALA A 161 -4.19 1.22 -1.40
N ALA A 162 -4.84 2.26 -0.86
CA ALA A 162 -6.16 2.70 -1.33
C ALA A 162 -6.12 3.40 -2.69
N SER A 163 -5.02 4.07 -3.03
CA SER A 163 -4.87 4.75 -4.33
C SER A 163 -4.83 3.78 -5.52
N ARG A 164 -4.43 2.52 -5.29
CA ARG A 164 -4.41 1.48 -6.33
C ARG A 164 -5.79 1.09 -6.84
N SER A 165 -6.83 1.35 -6.04
CA SER A 165 -8.22 1.01 -6.36
C SER A 165 -9.04 2.21 -6.85
N LEU A 166 -8.43 3.37 -7.07
CA LEU A 166 -9.12 4.52 -7.65
C LEU A 166 -9.33 4.32 -9.15
N ASP A 167 -10.59 4.36 -9.59
CA ASP A 167 -10.97 4.30 -11.01
C ASP A 167 -10.44 5.50 -11.79
N GLU A 168 -10.51 6.69 -11.17
CA GLU A 168 -10.02 7.94 -11.73
C GLU A 168 -9.06 8.62 -10.76
N THR A 169 -7.85 8.93 -11.24
CA THR A 169 -6.84 9.63 -10.46
C THR A 169 -6.78 11.09 -10.87
N CYS A 170 -7.59 11.94 -10.23
CA CYS A 170 -7.57 13.40 -10.35
C CYS A 170 -7.24 14.08 -9.01
N GLU A 171 -6.96 15.39 -9.02
CA GLU A 171 -6.59 16.12 -7.79
C GLU A 171 -7.69 16.01 -6.72
N GLU A 172 -8.95 16.19 -7.10
CA GLU A 172 -10.10 16.05 -6.20
C GLU A 172 -10.20 14.65 -5.59
N SER A 173 -9.97 13.60 -6.39
CA SER A 173 -9.96 12.21 -5.89
C SER A 173 -8.88 11.98 -4.83
N PHE A 174 -7.69 12.56 -4.99
CA PHE A 174 -6.61 12.45 -4.01
C PHE A 174 -6.88 13.29 -2.76
N ILE A 175 -7.42 14.50 -2.90
CA ILE A 175 -7.85 15.31 -1.76
C ILE A 175 -8.85 14.52 -0.90
N ASN A 176 -9.87 13.94 -1.54
CA ASN A 176 -10.90 13.17 -0.85
C ASN A 176 -10.32 11.92 -0.18
N LEU A 177 -9.46 11.18 -0.90
CA LEU A 177 -8.80 9.98 -0.36
C LEU A 177 -7.95 10.30 0.88
N VAL A 178 -7.06 11.28 0.77
CA VAL A 178 -6.13 11.66 1.84
C VAL A 178 -6.90 12.21 3.05
N ASN A 179 -7.90 13.07 2.83
CA ASN A 179 -8.73 13.59 3.91
C ASN A 179 -9.49 12.47 4.63
N LYS A 180 -10.08 11.53 3.88
CA LYS A 180 -10.82 10.41 4.44
C LYS A 180 -9.92 9.53 5.31
N ILE A 181 -8.78 9.09 4.78
CA ILE A 181 -7.84 8.23 5.51
C ILE A 181 -7.37 8.90 6.80
N VAL A 182 -6.96 10.17 6.72
CA VAL A 182 -6.48 10.89 7.90
C VAL A 182 -7.59 11.06 8.94
N LYS A 183 -8.80 11.38 8.51
CA LYS A 183 -9.97 11.48 9.40
C LYS A 183 -10.26 10.14 10.06
N ASP A 184 -10.34 9.05 9.30
CA ASP A 184 -10.66 7.72 9.82
C ASP A 184 -9.60 7.27 10.86
N LYS A 185 -8.31 7.54 10.62
CA LYS A 185 -7.23 7.25 11.58
C LYS A 185 -7.31 8.12 12.84
N ALA A 186 -7.65 9.41 12.69
CA ALA A 186 -7.83 10.31 13.82
C ALA A 186 -9.04 9.92 14.68
N ASP A 187 -10.17 9.58 14.05
CA ASP A 187 -11.39 9.14 14.72
C ASP A 187 -11.19 7.79 15.46
N ASP A 188 -10.34 6.91 14.93
CA ASP A 188 -9.91 5.64 15.59
C ASP A 188 -8.77 5.85 16.63
N GLY A 189 -8.41 7.11 16.92
CA GLY A 189 -7.41 7.48 17.92
C GLY A 189 -5.98 7.04 17.57
N GLN A 190 -5.66 6.74 16.31
CA GLN A 190 -4.34 6.20 15.94
C GLN A 190 -3.18 7.18 16.17
N PHE A 191 -3.48 8.46 16.37
CA PHE A 191 -2.46 9.50 16.60
C PHE A 191 -2.28 9.87 18.08
N ASP A 192 -3.01 9.24 19.00
CA ASP A 192 -3.04 9.61 20.44
C ASP A 192 -1.66 9.52 21.11
N ASP A 193 -0.81 8.60 20.65
CA ASP A 193 0.50 8.32 21.25
C ASP A 193 1.67 8.95 20.47
N CYS A 194 1.38 9.72 19.42
CA CYS A 194 2.40 10.37 18.59
C CYS A 194 2.36 11.90 18.76
N LEU A 195 3.53 12.55 18.67
CA LEU A 195 3.64 14.01 18.81
C LEU A 195 3.34 14.77 17.50
N LEU A 196 2.43 14.25 16.66
CA LEU A 196 2.05 14.89 15.39
C LEU A 196 0.96 15.94 15.65
N THR A 197 1.27 17.21 15.42
CA THR A 197 0.30 18.30 15.63
C THR A 197 -0.70 18.42 14.48
N PHE A 198 -1.88 19.00 14.72
CA PHE A 198 -2.85 19.28 13.65
C PHE A 198 -2.28 20.15 12.52
N LYS A 199 -1.40 21.11 12.86
CA LYS A 199 -0.71 21.95 11.87
C LYS A 199 0.20 21.10 10.97
N GLU A 200 0.97 20.20 11.55
CA GLU A 200 1.85 19.29 10.80
C GLU A 200 1.04 18.30 9.98
N LEU A 201 -0.07 17.79 10.50
CA LEU A 201 -0.98 16.89 9.79
C LEU A 201 -1.53 17.54 8.51
N GLU A 202 -1.92 18.81 8.55
CA GLU A 202 -2.33 19.55 7.34
C GLU A 202 -1.19 19.72 6.32
N ILE A 203 0.04 19.92 6.78
CA ILE A 203 1.22 20.00 5.91
C ILE A 203 1.49 18.63 5.27
N VAL A 204 1.43 17.56 6.05
CA VAL A 204 1.61 16.16 5.62
C VAL A 204 0.57 15.79 4.55
N LYS A 205 -0.71 16.09 4.79
CA LYS A 205 -1.80 15.85 3.81
C LYS A 205 -1.52 16.53 2.47
N LYS A 206 -1.17 17.81 2.49
CA LYS A 206 -0.82 18.58 1.26
C LYS A 206 0.39 17.97 0.56
N SER A 207 1.40 17.53 1.31
CA SER A 207 2.57 16.87 0.75
C SER A 207 2.20 15.57 0.03
N PHE A 208 1.35 14.73 0.62
CA PHE A 208 0.89 13.50 -0.04
C PHE A 208 0.14 13.78 -1.33
N ILE A 209 -0.81 14.72 -1.33
CA ILE A 209 -1.58 15.10 -2.52
C ILE A 209 -0.64 15.55 -3.64
N ASN A 210 0.32 16.43 -3.33
CA ASN A 210 1.30 16.90 -4.32
C ASN A 210 2.16 15.76 -4.87
N THR A 211 2.67 14.87 -4.02
CA THR A 211 3.49 13.74 -4.47
C THR A 211 2.70 12.76 -5.34
N LEU A 212 1.45 12.45 -4.99
CA LEU A 212 0.55 11.62 -5.80
C LEU A 212 0.32 12.25 -7.19
N MET A 213 0.07 13.55 -7.24
CA MET A 213 -0.09 14.28 -8.50
C MET A 213 1.16 14.21 -9.39
N LEU A 214 2.36 14.31 -8.82
CA LEU A 214 3.61 14.19 -9.58
C LEU A 214 3.81 12.79 -10.16
N THR A 215 3.46 11.74 -9.40
CA THR A 215 3.57 10.36 -9.91
C THR A 215 2.62 10.06 -11.07
N ARG A 216 1.50 10.81 -11.20
CA ARG A 216 0.57 10.73 -12.33
C ARG A 216 1.18 11.25 -13.64
N HIS A 217 1.93 12.36 -13.61
CA HIS A 217 2.47 12.99 -14.82
C HIS A 217 3.54 12.15 -15.54
N VAL A 218 4.17 11.20 -14.84
CA VAL A 218 5.11 10.23 -15.44
C VAL A 218 4.39 9.14 -16.24
N ARG A 219 3.07 8.93 -16.01
CA ARG A 219 2.25 7.88 -16.67
C ARG A 219 1.41 8.41 -17.83
N ILE A 220 1.80 9.48 -18.52
CA ILE A 220 1.11 9.89 -19.76
C ILE A 220 1.37 8.80 -20.82
N LYS A 221 0.32 8.07 -21.20
CA LYS A 221 0.34 7.14 -22.34
C LYS A 221 0.82 7.89 -23.58
N TYR A 222 1.85 7.38 -24.24
CA TYR A 222 2.18 7.82 -25.58
C TYR A 222 0.94 7.65 -26.48
N PRO A 223 0.58 8.65 -27.30
CA PRO A 223 -0.54 8.51 -28.21
C PRO A 223 -0.27 7.32 -29.13
N GLU A 224 -1.23 6.39 -29.18
CA GLU A 224 -1.20 5.28 -30.13
C GLU A 224 -1.12 5.88 -31.55
N LYS A 225 -0.09 5.51 -32.30
CA LYS A 225 -0.05 5.77 -33.74
C LYS A 225 -1.27 5.07 -34.33
N LYS A 226 -2.25 5.85 -34.82
CA LYS A 226 -3.27 5.31 -35.72
C LYS A 226 -2.53 4.68 -36.89
N GLU A 227 -2.62 3.36 -37.02
CA GLU A 227 -2.25 2.69 -38.26
C GLU A 227 -3.19 3.19 -39.35
N GLU A 228 -2.71 4.11 -40.18
CA GLU A 228 -3.32 4.33 -41.49
C GLU A 228 -3.17 3.05 -42.29
N LYS A 229 -4.26 2.31 -42.43
CA LYS A 229 -4.36 1.22 -43.40
C LYS A 229 -4.09 1.79 -44.79
N LEU A 230 -2.86 1.62 -45.27
CA LEU A 230 -2.50 1.88 -46.65
C LEU A 230 -3.31 0.91 -47.53
N ARG A 231 -4.42 1.39 -48.10
CA ARG A 231 -5.14 0.67 -49.15
C ARG A 231 -4.26 0.65 -50.40
N PHE A 232 -3.51 -0.43 -50.58
CA PHE A 232 -2.95 -0.74 -51.90
C PHE A 232 -4.10 -1.06 -52.84
N TYR A 233 -4.42 -0.12 -53.73
CA TYR A 233 -5.18 -0.42 -54.95
C TYR A 233 -4.27 -1.28 -55.84
N LEU A 234 -4.48 -2.59 -55.84
CA LEU A 234 -3.98 -3.45 -56.90
C LEU A 234 -5.00 -3.35 -58.05
N GLU A 235 -4.71 -2.47 -59.01
CA GLU A 235 -5.33 -2.57 -60.33
C GLU A 235 -4.73 -3.78 -61.07
N PRO A 236 -5.54 -4.74 -61.55
CA PRO A 236 -5.03 -5.77 -62.42
C PRO A 236 -4.76 -5.17 -63.81
N HIS A 237 -3.49 -4.99 -64.16
CA HIS A 237 -3.09 -4.78 -65.55
C HIS A 237 -3.50 -6.01 -66.37
N SER A 238 -4.54 -5.84 -67.18
CA SER A 238 -4.89 -6.71 -68.29
C SER A 238 -3.74 -6.74 -69.28
N PHE A 239 -3.06 -7.88 -69.38
CA PHE A 239 -2.19 -8.19 -70.51
C PHE A 239 -3.05 -8.25 -71.78
N ASP A 240 -2.81 -7.28 -72.66
CA ASP A 240 -3.33 -7.28 -74.01
C ASP A 240 -2.71 -8.45 -74.80
N LYS A 241 -3.56 -9.23 -75.45
CA LYS A 241 -3.22 -10.34 -76.35
C LYS A 241 -3.86 -10.04 -77.70
N SER A 242 -3.07 -9.61 -78.66
CA SER A 242 -3.33 -9.75 -80.09
C SER A 242 -1.97 -9.79 -80.81
N ILE A 243 -1.58 -10.94 -81.37
CA ILE A 243 -1.63 -11.28 -82.81
C ILE A 243 -0.75 -10.35 -83.64
#